data_AF-A0A9X9QN50-F1
#
_entry.id   AF-A0A9X9QN50-F1
#
_cell.length_a   1.000
_cell.length_b   1.000
_cell.length_c   1.000
_cell.angle_alpha   90.00
_cell.angle_beta   90.00
_cell.angle_gamma   90.00
#
_symmetry.space_group_name_H-M   'P 1'
#
loop_
_entity.id
_entity.type
_entity.pdbx_description
1 polymer ?
#
loop_
_entity_poly.entity_id
_entity_poly.type
_entity_poly.pdbx_seq_one_letter_code
_entity_poly.pdbx_strand_id
1 'polypeptide(L)'
;MLLFMLFLIILQIIIIGYLINKVKLFNICIQMFPGAIFGCFINCYVNLLKILPPFDNYFLKIGLLLISIVILALGVITKVKADFILMPGEGLPQTIAIRFHLPFANVKLWSDLSMVFTDLILSFLLLSSPFSGIREGTLLATIFTAPCVSMITYSLEKLK
;
A
#
# COMPACT_ATOMS: atom_id res chain seq x y z
N MET A 1 1.80 10.88 -8.28
CA MET A 1 2.61 9.82 -7.63
C MET A 1 3.84 10.37 -6.93
N LEU A 2 4.77 11.05 -7.62
CA LEU A 2 6.02 11.57 -7.01
C LEU A 2 5.79 12.53 -5.83
N LEU A 3 4.90 13.52 -5.98
CA LEU A 3 4.59 14.48 -4.91
C LEU A 3 4.05 13.79 -3.66
N PHE A 4 3.16 12.81 -3.83
CA PHE A 4 2.61 12.01 -2.75
C PHE A 4 3.68 11.14 -2.08
N MET A 5 4.59 10.52 -2.84
CA MET A 5 5.72 9.78 -2.28
C MET A 5 6.65 10.66 -1.46
N LEU A 6 6.96 11.88 -1.93
CA LEU A 6 7.74 12.86 -1.19
C LEU A 6 7.04 13.27 0.11
N PHE A 7 5.74 13.51 0.07
CA PHE A 7 4.94 13.80 1.25
C PHE A 7 5.02 12.68 2.30
N LEU A 8 4.87 11.42 1.89
CA LEU A 8 5.00 10.28 2.81
C LEU A 8 6.39 10.14 3.40
N ILE A 9 7.44 10.38 2.60
CA ILE A 9 8.84 10.38 3.07
C ILE A 9 9.05 11.47 4.11
N ILE A 10 8.55 12.69 3.88
CA ILE A 10 8.65 13.80 4.84
C ILE A 10 7.91 13.43 6.14
N LEU A 11 6.71 12.87 6.04
CA LEU A 11 5.94 12.43 7.20
C LEU A 11 6.68 11.33 7.98
N GLN A 12 7.32 10.39 7.29
CA GLN A 12 8.15 9.35 7.89
C GLN A 12 9.36 9.95 8.64
N ILE A 13 10.03 10.95 8.06
CA ILE A 13 11.14 11.68 8.71
C ILE A 13 10.65 12.38 9.99
N ILE A 14 9.50 13.04 9.95
CA ILE A 14 8.90 13.72 11.11
C ILE A 14 8.57 12.72 12.23
N ILE A 15 7.96 11.58 11.90
CA ILE A 15 7.56 10.55 12.88
C ILE A 15 8.78 9.91 13.57
N ILE A 16 9.87 9.72 12.83
CA ILE A 16 11.13 9.19 13.40
C ILE A 16 11.82 10.26 14.28
N GLY A 17 11.66 11.54 13.94
CA GLY A 17 12.19 12.67 14.71
C GLY A 17 13.73 12.72 14.71
N TYR A 18 14.32 13.24 15.80
CA TYR A 18 15.78 13.44 15.93
C TYR A 18 16.58 12.14 16.18
N LEU A 19 15.90 11.00 16.38
CA LEU A 19 16.52 9.67 16.58
C LEU A 19 16.89 8.96 15.26
N ILE A 20 17.15 9.74 14.21
CA ILE A 20 17.50 9.22 12.90
C ILE A 20 18.91 8.63 12.94
N ASN A 21 18.97 7.30 12.82
CA ASN A 21 20.21 6.63 12.46
C ASN A 21 20.49 6.89 10.96
N LYS A 22 21.75 7.16 10.59
CA LYS A 22 22.15 7.43 9.19
C LYS A 22 21.69 6.34 8.22
N VAL A 23 21.70 5.07 8.68
CA VAL A 23 21.23 3.91 7.91
C VAL A 23 19.72 3.98 7.63
N LYS A 24 18.90 4.40 8.61
CA LYS A 24 17.44 4.54 8.40
C LYS A 24 17.13 5.68 7.44
N LEU A 25 17.85 6.81 7.55
CA LEU A 25 17.68 7.92 6.61
C LEU A 25 18.03 7.50 5.19
N PHE A 26 19.14 6.78 5.02
CA PHE A 26 19.57 6.26 3.73
C PHE A 26 18.53 5.30 3.13
N ASN A 27 18.00 4.37 3.95
CA ASN A 27 16.95 3.46 3.51
C ASN A 27 15.70 4.22 3.06
N ILE A 28 15.29 5.28 3.77
CA ILE A 28 14.15 6.15 3.42
C ILE A 28 14.39 6.87 2.09
N CYS A 29 15.57 7.46 1.90
CA CYS A 29 15.91 8.14 0.65
C CYS A 29 15.93 7.17 -0.55
N ILE A 30 16.40 5.94 -0.35
CA ILE A 30 16.46 4.93 -1.42
C ILE A 30 15.09 4.38 -1.78
N GLN A 31 14.05 4.47 -0.93
CA GLN A 31 12.72 3.91 -1.22
C GLN A 31 12.10 4.37 -2.54
N MET A 32 12.50 5.55 -3.05
CA MET A 32 12.04 6.04 -4.35
C MET A 32 12.48 5.13 -5.51
N PHE A 33 13.66 4.51 -5.42
CA PHE A 33 14.21 3.65 -6.46
C PHE A 33 13.40 2.34 -6.67
N PRO A 34 13.19 1.48 -5.65
CA PRO A 34 12.33 0.31 -5.81
C PRO A 34 10.88 0.71 -6.10
N GLY A 35 10.41 1.86 -5.60
CA GLY A 35 9.10 2.41 -5.96
C GLY A 35 8.95 2.73 -7.45
N ALA A 36 9.98 3.29 -8.09
CA ALA A 36 9.99 3.55 -9.53
C ALA A 36 10.00 2.24 -10.34
N ILE A 37 10.80 1.25 -9.93
CA ILE A 37 10.84 -0.07 -10.56
C ILE A 37 9.48 -0.77 -10.45
N PHE A 38 8.89 -0.81 -9.26
CA PHE A 38 7.55 -1.36 -9.06
C PHE A 38 6.51 -0.62 -9.90
N GLY A 39 6.57 0.71 -9.96
CA GLY A 39 5.69 1.51 -10.82
C GLY A 39 5.80 1.13 -12.29
N CYS A 40 7.02 0.91 -12.79
CA CYS A 40 7.26 0.44 -14.16
C CYS A 40 6.61 -0.94 -14.40
N PHE A 41 6.78 -1.88 -13.47
CA PHE A 41 6.13 -3.19 -13.55
C PHE A 41 4.61 -3.11 -13.54
N ILE A 42 4.02 -2.27 -12.69
CA ILE A 42 2.56 -2.07 -12.65
C ILE A 42 2.07 -1.49 -13.98
N ASN A 43 2.77 -0.49 -14.53
CA ASN A 43 2.40 0.08 -15.83
C ASN A 43 2.47 -0.95 -16.95
N CYS A 44 3.52 -1.78 -16.97
CA CYS A 44 3.66 -2.87 -17.93
C CYS A 44 2.51 -3.88 -17.79
N TYR A 45 2.19 -4.28 -16.56
CA TYR A 45 1.08 -5.20 -16.26
C TYR A 45 -0.28 -4.64 -16.70
N VAL A 46 -0.57 -3.38 -16.38
CA VAL A 46 -1.80 -2.71 -16.82
C VAL A 46 -1.87 -2.63 -18.34
N ASN A 47 -0.76 -2.34 -19.02
CA ASN A 47 -0.71 -2.31 -20.47
C ASN A 47 -0.96 -3.70 -21.08
N LEU A 48 -0.41 -4.75 -20.47
CA LEU A 48 -0.66 -6.14 -20.87
C LEU A 48 -2.13 -6.52 -20.69
N LEU A 49 -2.77 -6.10 -19.58
CA LEU A 49 -4.17 -6.39 -19.32
C LEU A 49 -5.14 -5.73 -20.30
N LYS A 50 -4.76 -4.62 -20.95
CA LYS A 50 -5.60 -3.97 -21.98
C LYS A 50 -5.81 -4.84 -23.22
N ILE A 51 -4.99 -5.86 -23.42
CA ILE A 51 -5.11 -6.81 -24.53
C ILE A 51 -6.30 -7.76 -24.30
N LEU A 52 -6.69 -7.98 -23.04
CA LEU A 52 -7.85 -8.82 -22.72
C LEU A 52 -9.16 -8.05 -22.95
N PRO A 53 -10.20 -8.72 -23.47
CA PRO A 53 -11.52 -8.10 -23.58
C PRO A 53 -12.05 -7.74 -22.18
N PRO A 54 -12.88 -6.67 -22.07
CA PRO A 54 -13.46 -6.30 -20.80
C PRO A 54 -14.33 -7.44 -20.28
N PHE A 55 -14.17 -7.80 -19.01
CA PHE A 55 -15.07 -8.75 -18.37
C PHE A 55 -16.46 -8.13 -18.24
N ASP A 56 -17.47 -8.72 -18.84
CA ASP A 56 -18.85 -8.21 -18.75
C ASP A 56 -19.50 -8.55 -17.41
N ASN A 57 -19.11 -9.68 -16.81
CA ASN A 57 -19.64 -10.14 -15.53
C ASN A 57 -19.02 -9.40 -14.34
N TYR A 58 -19.83 -8.62 -13.64
CA TYR A 58 -19.42 -7.88 -12.44
C TYR A 58 -18.93 -8.80 -11.30
N PHE A 59 -19.58 -9.95 -11.11
CA PHE A 59 -19.15 -10.96 -10.14
C PHE A 59 -17.73 -11.46 -10.39
N LEU A 60 -17.35 -11.62 -11.66
CA LEU A 60 -16.01 -12.09 -12.03
C LEU A 60 -14.96 -11.02 -11.74
N LYS A 61 -15.28 -9.72 -11.90
CA LYS A 61 -14.40 -8.61 -11.48
C LYS A 61 -14.12 -8.62 -9.99
N ILE A 62 -15.16 -8.83 -9.17
CA ILE A 62 -15.00 -8.94 -7.71
C ILE A 62 -14.17 -10.17 -7.36
N GLY A 63 -14.41 -11.32 -7.99
CA GLY A 63 -13.63 -12.54 -7.79
C GLY A 63 -12.14 -12.33 -8.05
N LEU A 64 -11.78 -11.72 -9.19
CA LEU A 64 -10.38 -11.38 -9.49
C LEU A 64 -9.78 -10.40 -8.48
N LEU A 65 -10.57 -9.42 -8.04
CA LEU A 65 -10.13 -8.45 -7.04
C LEU A 65 -9.78 -9.13 -5.71
N LEU A 66 -10.62 -10.05 -5.23
CA LEU A 66 -10.34 -10.82 -4.01
C LEU A 66 -9.06 -11.66 -4.14
N ILE A 67 -8.87 -12.33 -5.28
CA ILE A 67 -7.64 -13.09 -5.57
C ILE A 67 -6.42 -12.17 -5.55
N SER A 68 -6.52 -10.99 -6.18
CA SER A 68 -5.42 -10.02 -6.19
C SER A 68 -5.05 -9.50 -4.80
N ILE A 69 -6.02 -9.34 -3.91
CA ILE A 69 -5.78 -8.88 -2.53
C ILE A 69 -4.96 -9.91 -1.76
N VAL A 70 -5.25 -11.20 -1.95
CA VAL A 70 -4.48 -12.29 -1.30
C VAL A 70 -3.04 -12.31 -1.82
N ILE A 71 -2.84 -12.21 -3.13
CA ILE A 71 -1.50 -12.17 -3.75
C ILE A 71 -0.73 -10.93 -3.28
N LEU A 72 -1.40 -9.77 -3.22
CA LEU A 72 -0.81 -8.53 -2.71
C LEU A 72 -0.39 -8.67 -1.25
N ALA A 73 -1.24 -9.26 -0.40
CA ALA A 73 -0.95 -9.49 1.01
C ALA A 73 0.28 -10.40 1.20
N LEU A 74 0.40 -11.47 0.40
CA LEU A 74 1.59 -12.34 0.38
C LEU A 74 2.86 -11.56 0.01
N GLY A 75 2.77 -10.73 -1.04
CA GLY A 75 3.90 -9.89 -1.46
C GLY A 75 4.33 -8.87 -0.41
N VAL A 76 3.37 -8.25 0.29
CA VAL A 76 3.63 -7.31 1.39
C VAL A 76 4.34 -8.01 2.54
N ILE A 77 3.85 -9.16 2.99
CA ILE A 77 4.48 -9.89 4.11
C ILE A 77 5.89 -10.32 3.75
N THR A 78 6.10 -10.79 2.52
CA THR A 78 7.42 -11.18 2.04
C THR A 78 8.38 -9.99 2.09
N LYS A 79 7.94 -8.81 1.63
CA LYS A 79 8.73 -7.58 1.69
C LYS A 79 9.08 -7.16 3.13
N VAL A 80 8.11 -7.25 4.04
CA VAL A 80 8.29 -6.87 5.46
C VAL A 80 9.20 -7.86 6.19
N LYS A 81 9.03 -9.17 5.98
CA LYS A 81 9.85 -10.20 6.64
C LYS A 81 11.27 -10.31 6.09
N ALA A 82 11.48 -9.93 4.83
CA ALA A 82 12.80 -9.92 4.22
C ALA A 82 13.65 -8.69 4.60
N ASP A 83 13.17 -7.83 5.51
CA ASP A 83 13.78 -6.53 5.84
C ASP A 83 14.18 -5.72 4.59
N PHE A 84 13.37 -5.86 3.53
CA PHE A 84 13.63 -5.19 2.26
C PHE A 84 13.27 -3.71 2.36
N ILE A 85 13.85 -2.90 1.47
CA ILE A 85 13.53 -1.47 1.36
C ILE A 85 12.06 -1.34 0.92
N LEU A 86 11.19 -1.00 1.86
CA LEU A 86 9.77 -0.80 1.61
C LEU A 86 9.52 0.48 0.82
N MET A 87 8.52 0.44 -0.05
CA MET A 87 8.01 1.64 -0.72
C MET A 87 7.44 2.62 0.31
N PRO A 88 7.39 3.94 0.04
CA PRO A 88 6.93 4.94 1.01
C PRO A 88 5.53 4.65 1.60
N GLY A 89 4.62 4.10 0.79
CA GLY A 89 3.28 3.70 1.26
C GLY A 89 3.28 2.57 2.29
N GLU A 90 4.27 1.68 2.26
CA GLU A 90 4.43 0.58 3.23
C GLU A 90 5.42 0.93 4.35
N GLY A 91 6.39 1.80 4.06
CA GLY A 91 7.42 2.25 4.98
C GLY A 91 6.86 3.13 6.10
N LEU A 92 5.88 3.99 5.81
CA LEU A 92 5.21 4.82 6.81
C LEU A 92 4.48 3.98 7.89
N PRO A 93 3.54 3.07 7.54
CA PRO A 93 2.89 2.24 8.55
C PRO A 93 3.87 1.31 9.26
N GLN A 94 4.94 0.82 8.60
CA GLN A 94 5.99 0.06 9.27
C GLN A 94 6.71 0.89 10.33
N THR A 95 7.03 2.14 10.01
CA THR A 95 7.73 3.05 10.93
C THR A 95 6.87 3.38 12.15
N ILE A 96 5.59 3.66 11.93
CA ILE A 96 4.62 3.90 13.01
C ILE A 96 4.46 2.63 13.87
N ALA A 97 4.30 1.46 13.24
CA ALA A 97 4.17 0.18 13.95
C ALA A 97 5.38 -0.09 14.86
N ILE A 98 6.60 0.13 14.37
CA ILE A 98 7.84 -0.03 15.16
C ILE A 98 7.92 1.01 16.28
N ARG A 99 7.56 2.28 16.02
CA ARG A 99 7.68 3.37 16.99
C ARG A 99 6.70 3.24 18.15
N PHE A 100 5.48 2.79 17.87
CA PHE A 100 4.39 2.70 18.85
C PHE A 100 4.12 1.26 19.33
N HIS A 101 4.94 0.29 18.90
CA HIS A 101 4.77 -1.13 19.21
C HIS A 101 3.37 -1.67 18.88
N LEU A 102 2.80 -1.21 17.77
CA LEU A 102 1.49 -1.62 17.29
C LEU A 102 1.63 -2.72 16.22
N PRO A 103 0.64 -3.61 16.08
CA PRO A 103 0.67 -4.62 15.03
C PRO A 103 0.64 -3.95 13.64
N PHE A 104 1.60 -4.32 12.78
CA PHE A 104 1.78 -3.73 11.45
C PHE A 104 0.50 -3.73 10.61
N ALA A 105 -0.25 -4.84 10.65
CA ALA A 105 -1.50 -4.96 9.90
C ALA A 105 -2.54 -3.88 10.27
N ASN A 106 -2.68 -3.55 11.56
CA ASN A 106 -3.66 -2.55 12.00
C ASN A 106 -3.22 -1.14 11.59
N VAL A 107 -1.94 -0.81 11.78
CA VAL A 107 -1.40 0.49 11.38
C VAL A 107 -1.50 0.67 9.88
N LYS A 108 -1.23 -0.39 9.11
CA LYS A 108 -1.42 -0.40 7.66
C LYS A 108 -2.86 -0.14 7.25
N LEU A 109 -3.83 -0.81 7.89
CA LEU A 109 -5.26 -0.58 7.61
C LEU A 109 -5.64 0.90 7.75
N TRP A 110 -5.27 1.51 8.87
CA TRP A 110 -5.57 2.93 9.14
C TRP A 110 -4.83 3.86 8.19
N SER A 111 -3.58 3.55 7.86
CA SER A 111 -2.79 4.28 6.88
C SER A 111 -3.46 4.24 5.50
N ASP A 112 -3.78 3.05 4.98
CA ASP A 112 -4.39 2.90 3.66
C ASP A 112 -5.79 3.53 3.62
N LEU A 113 -6.60 3.39 4.68
CA LEU A 113 -7.88 4.08 4.81
C LEU A 113 -7.72 5.60 4.78
N SER A 114 -6.74 6.15 5.51
CA SER A 114 -6.48 7.59 5.52
C SER A 114 -6.16 8.12 4.12
N MET A 115 -5.41 7.36 3.31
CA MET A 115 -5.11 7.72 1.93
C MET A 115 -6.38 7.76 1.07
N VAL A 116 -7.25 6.76 1.17
CA VAL A 116 -8.53 6.73 0.46
C VAL A 116 -9.45 7.88 0.91
N PHE A 117 -9.51 8.17 2.22
CA PHE A 117 -10.29 9.29 2.72
C PHE A 117 -9.76 10.64 2.21
N THR A 118 -8.44 10.83 2.18
CA THR A 118 -7.86 12.06 1.61
C THR A 118 -8.17 12.19 0.12
N ASP A 119 -8.14 11.09 -0.63
CA ASP A 119 -8.46 11.10 -2.06
C ASP A 119 -9.95 11.41 -2.30
N LEU A 120 -10.85 10.88 -1.46
CA LEU A 120 -12.28 11.22 -1.49
C LEU A 120 -12.53 12.70 -1.22
N ILE A 121 -11.91 13.25 -0.16
CA ILE A 121 -12.05 14.68 0.21
C ILE A 121 -11.53 15.56 -0.92
N LEU A 122 -10.36 15.22 -1.48
CA LEU A 122 -9.74 15.98 -2.55
C LEU A 122 -10.55 15.92 -3.84
N SER A 123 -11.07 14.73 -4.20
CA SER A 123 -11.94 14.57 -5.36
C SER A 123 -13.26 15.31 -5.20
N PHE A 124 -13.78 15.47 -3.98
CA PHE A 124 -15.00 16.24 -3.73
C PHE A 124 -14.78 17.76 -3.80
N LEU A 125 -13.64 18.24 -3.30
CA LEU A 125 -13.31 19.66 -3.26
C LEU A 125 -12.81 20.22 -4.61
N LEU A 126 -12.02 19.44 -5.37
CA LEU A 126 -11.32 19.93 -6.56
C LEU A 126 -11.92 19.46 -7.89
N LEU A 127 -12.64 18.33 -7.92
CA LEU A 127 -13.19 17.79 -9.16
C LEU A 127 -14.72 17.89 -9.17
N SER A 128 -15.28 18.35 -10.29
CA SER A 128 -16.74 18.38 -10.52
C SER A 128 -17.37 16.98 -10.56
N SER A 129 -16.57 15.92 -10.60
CA SER A 129 -17.01 14.52 -10.58
C SER A 129 -16.38 13.78 -9.38
N PRO A 130 -17.12 13.58 -8.28
CA PRO A 130 -16.57 13.08 -7.01
C PRO A 130 -16.10 11.62 -7.03
N PHE A 131 -16.29 10.88 -8.13
CA PHE A 131 -16.04 9.44 -8.22
C PHE A 131 -15.12 9.03 -9.39
N SER A 132 -14.41 9.96 -10.02
CA SER A 132 -13.63 9.62 -11.23
C SER A 132 -12.46 8.67 -10.98
N GLY A 133 -11.97 8.55 -9.73
CA GLY A 133 -10.84 7.69 -9.36
C GLY A 133 -11.14 6.54 -8.39
N ILE A 134 -12.16 6.67 -7.53
CA ILE A 134 -12.43 5.73 -6.44
C ILE A 134 -13.75 5.02 -6.70
N ARG A 135 -13.70 3.69 -6.76
CA ARG A 135 -14.89 2.82 -6.89
C ARG A 135 -14.91 1.83 -5.73
N GLU A 136 -15.95 1.01 -5.67
CA GLU A 136 -16.09 -0.03 -4.64
C GLU A 136 -14.89 -0.96 -4.55
N GLY A 137 -14.21 -1.24 -5.67
CA GLY A 137 -12.99 -2.03 -5.68
C GLY A 137 -11.87 -1.46 -4.81
N THR A 138 -11.70 -0.13 -4.78
CA THR A 138 -10.69 0.53 -3.93
C THR A 138 -11.03 0.39 -2.45
N LEU A 139 -12.31 0.53 -2.09
CA LEU A 139 -12.79 0.36 -0.73
C LEU A 139 -12.62 -1.10 -0.26
N LEU A 140 -13.04 -2.06 -1.10
CA LEU A 140 -12.86 -3.49 -0.82
C LEU A 140 -11.37 -3.82 -0.66
N ALA A 141 -10.51 -3.39 -1.59
CA ALA A 141 -9.08 -3.63 -1.48
C ALA A 141 -8.50 -3.09 -0.17
N THR A 142 -8.84 -1.86 0.20
CA THR A 142 -8.32 -1.21 1.41
C THR A 142 -8.75 -1.94 2.68
N ILE A 143 -10.04 -2.32 2.77
CA ILE A 143 -10.60 -2.98 3.95
C ILE A 143 -10.08 -4.42 4.09
N PHE A 144 -9.97 -5.17 2.98
CA PHE A 144 -9.62 -6.59 3.03
C PHE A 144 -8.10 -6.85 3.04
N THR A 145 -7.27 -5.94 2.53
CA THR A 145 -5.81 -6.18 2.45
C THR A 145 -5.17 -6.37 3.82
N ALA A 146 -5.50 -5.53 4.81
CA ALA A 146 -4.89 -5.63 6.14
C ALA A 146 -5.31 -6.88 6.94
N PRO A 147 -6.60 -7.28 6.99
CA PRO A 147 -7.00 -8.58 7.54
C PRO A 147 -6.29 -9.76 6.86
N CYS A 148 -6.16 -9.74 5.53
CA CYS A 148 -5.41 -10.78 4.81
C CYS A 148 -3.94 -10.82 5.25
N VAL A 149 -3.31 -9.65 5.39
CA VAL A 149 -1.92 -9.56 5.88
C VAL A 149 -1.81 -10.12 7.31
N SER A 150 -2.75 -9.79 8.19
CA SER A 150 -2.79 -10.31 9.56
C SER A 150 -2.94 -11.84 9.59
N MET A 151 -3.90 -12.38 8.83
CA MET A 151 -4.19 -13.81 8.79
C MET A 151 -3.01 -14.65 8.28
N ILE A 152 -2.35 -14.18 7.21
CA ILE A 152 -1.17 -14.86 6.67
C ILE A 152 0.01 -14.74 7.65
N THR A 153 0.18 -13.60 8.31
CA THR A 153 1.26 -13.40 9.29
C THR A 153 1.09 -14.37 10.47
N TYR A 154 -0.12 -14.46 11.03
CA TYR A 154 -0.47 -15.41 12.09
C TYR A 154 -0.22 -16.87 11.68
N SER A 155 -0.63 -17.24 10.45
CA SER A 155 -0.42 -18.60 9.94
C SER A 155 1.07 -18.96 9.83
N LEU A 156 1.92 -17.99 9.45
CA LEU A 156 3.36 -18.20 9.38
C LEU A 156 4.04 -18.25 10.75
N GLU A 157 3.51 -17.56 11.75
CA GLU A 157 4.03 -17.63 13.13
C GLU A 157 3.70 -18.96 13.79
N LYS A 158 2.51 -19.52 13.51
CA LYS A 158 2.09 -20.83 14.01
C LYS A 158 2.91 -22.01 13.45
N LEU A 159 3.59 -21.81 12.32
CA LEU A 159 4.43 -22.82 11.67
C LEU A 159 5.88 -22.85 12.20
N LYS A 160 6.28 -21.91 13.05
CA LYS A 160 7.56 -21.91 13.76
C LYS A 160 7.43 -22.59 15.12
#